data_AF-A0A093Z454-F1
#
_entry.id   AF-A0A093Z454-F1
#
_cell.length_a   1.000
_cell.length_b   1.000
_cell.length_c   1.000
_cell.angle_alpha   90.00
_cell.angle_beta   90.00
_cell.angle_gamma   90.00
#
_symmetry.space_group_name_H-M   'P 1'
#
loop_
_entity.id
_entity.type
_entity.pdbx_description
1 polymer ?
#
loop_
_entity_poly.entity_id
_entity_poly.type
_entity_poly.pdbx_seq_one_letter_code
_entity_poly.pdbx_strand_id
1 'polypeptide(L)'
;MKFTSSLAAASVLAGVLASPIAVPKTSSVVERATLDAALFAKLKYYVQYSAAAYCSNNDDSSGTPITCSTGNCPDVQAANAVSVLEFDSSVVTDMQGFLSVSTINQEIVIAFRGSSSIRNFIADVNFAYVDFGCSGCKAHAGFATAWSEPRSAI
;
A
#
# COMPACT_ATOMS: atom_id res chain seq x y z
N MET A 1 55.10 -49.30 -22.39
CA MET A 1 55.56 -50.26 -21.35
C MET A 1 55.95 -49.46 -20.11
N LYS A 2 55.45 -49.88 -18.93
CA LYS A 2 55.68 -49.24 -17.62
C LYS A 2 57.13 -49.44 -17.14
N PHE A 3 57.54 -48.66 -16.12
CA PHE A 3 58.38 -48.96 -14.94
C PHE A 3 59.11 -47.67 -14.50
N THR A 4 58.50 -46.81 -13.69
CA THR A 4 58.65 -46.67 -12.22
C THR A 4 60.09 -46.56 -11.71
N SER A 5 60.40 -45.46 -11.02
CA SER A 5 61.32 -45.52 -9.87
C SER A 5 61.00 -44.42 -8.86
N SER A 6 61.00 -44.83 -7.60
CA SER A 6 60.53 -44.11 -6.41
C SER A 6 61.61 -43.20 -5.84
N LEU A 7 61.21 -42.07 -5.25
CA LEU A 7 61.97 -41.41 -4.18
C LEU A 7 60.99 -40.81 -3.18
N ALA A 8 60.99 -41.38 -1.98
CA ALA A 8 60.28 -40.87 -0.82
C ALA A 8 60.97 -39.61 -0.30
N ALA A 9 60.18 -38.61 0.08
CA ALA A 9 60.63 -37.53 0.97
C ALA A 9 59.46 -37.15 1.89
N ALA A 10 59.76 -37.15 3.18
CA ALA A 10 58.82 -37.11 4.28
C ALA A 10 58.46 -35.68 4.70
N SER A 11 57.32 -35.56 5.40
CA SER A 11 57.00 -34.53 6.41
C SER A 11 56.77 -33.11 5.86
N VAL A 12 55.77 -32.33 6.28
CA VAL A 12 55.25 -32.07 7.61
C VAL A 12 53.75 -31.72 7.51
N LEU A 13 52.93 -32.38 8.33
CA LEU A 13 51.55 -31.97 8.63
C LEU A 13 51.59 -30.65 9.42
N ALA A 14 51.39 -29.52 8.75
CA ALA A 14 50.96 -28.29 9.41
C ALA A 14 49.43 -28.24 9.36
N GLY A 15 48.80 -28.99 10.27
CA GLY A 15 47.37 -28.86 10.53
C GLY A 15 47.11 -27.50 11.17
N VAL A 16 46.84 -26.48 10.36
CA VAL A 16 46.20 -25.27 10.87
C VAL A 16 44.77 -25.68 11.19
N LEU A 17 44.49 -25.94 12.47
CA LEU A 17 43.13 -26.00 12.97
C LEU A 17 42.54 -24.59 12.78
N ALA A 18 41.98 -24.34 11.60
CA ALA A 18 41.01 -23.28 11.40
C ALA A 18 39.80 -23.67 12.26
N SER A 19 39.86 -23.34 13.55
CA SER A 19 38.66 -23.32 14.37
C SER A 19 37.75 -22.32 13.69
N PRO A 20 36.56 -22.70 13.18
CA PRO A 20 35.61 -21.70 12.78
C PRO A 20 35.36 -20.89 14.04
N ILE A 21 35.71 -19.60 14.01
CA ILE A 21 35.15 -18.67 14.97
C ILE A 21 33.65 -18.82 14.74
N ALA A 22 32.99 -19.52 15.65
CA ALA A 22 31.55 -19.55 15.70
C ALA A 22 31.14 -18.13 16.06
N VAL A 23 31.04 -17.28 15.03
CA VAL A 23 30.38 -15.99 15.14
C VAL A 23 28.99 -16.35 15.62
N PRO A 24 28.60 -15.96 16.84
CA PRO A 24 27.23 -16.15 17.26
C PRO A 24 26.40 -15.45 16.17
N LYS A 25 25.50 -16.18 15.51
CA LYS A 25 24.43 -15.57 14.71
C LYS A 25 23.47 -14.88 15.68
N THR A 26 23.94 -13.88 16.39
CA THR A 26 23.11 -12.81 16.93
C THR A 26 23.00 -11.74 15.85
N SER A 27 22.60 -12.16 14.64
CA SER A 27 22.00 -11.24 13.71
C SER A 27 20.51 -11.29 14.00
N SER A 28 20.09 -10.46 14.95
CA SER A 28 18.69 -10.08 15.16
C SER A 28 18.20 -9.18 14.03
N VAL A 29 18.71 -9.36 12.80
CA VAL A 29 17.99 -8.94 11.60
C VAL A 29 16.73 -9.78 11.60
N VAL A 30 15.76 -9.25 12.34
CA VAL A 30 14.33 -9.37 12.21
C VAL A 30 14.01 -10.56 11.35
N GLU A 31 13.54 -11.64 11.97
CA GLU A 31 12.59 -12.53 11.32
C GLU A 31 11.59 -11.60 10.63
N ARG A 32 11.82 -11.30 9.34
CA ARG A 32 10.99 -10.38 8.56
C ARG A 32 9.63 -10.99 8.75
N ALA A 33 8.74 -10.31 9.46
CA ALA A 33 7.36 -10.74 9.57
C ALA A 33 6.91 -10.97 8.12
N THR A 34 6.84 -12.25 7.74
CA THR A 34 6.58 -12.61 6.35
C THR A 34 5.13 -12.21 6.15
N LEU A 35 4.90 -11.23 5.30
CA LEU A 35 3.53 -10.85 4.96
C LEU A 35 2.86 -12.08 4.35
N ASP A 36 1.74 -12.47 4.93
CA ASP A 36 0.90 -13.52 4.38
C ASP A 36 0.60 -13.21 2.90
N ALA A 37 0.72 -14.22 2.04
CA ALA A 37 0.58 -14.03 0.59
C ALA A 37 -0.82 -13.52 0.22
N ALA A 38 -1.85 -13.94 0.95
CA ALA A 38 -3.21 -13.45 0.74
C ALA A 38 -3.38 -12.01 1.21
N LEU A 39 -2.75 -11.62 2.33
CA LEU A 39 -2.70 -10.21 2.74
C LEU A 39 -1.98 -9.35 1.70
N PHE A 40 -0.84 -9.79 1.17
CA PHE A 40 -0.13 -9.04 0.15
C PHE A 40 -0.95 -8.89 -1.14
N ALA A 41 -1.67 -9.94 -1.55
CA ALA A 41 -2.60 -9.87 -2.68
C ALA A 41 -3.73 -8.86 -2.43
N LYS A 42 -4.31 -8.82 -1.21
CA LYS A 42 -5.33 -7.81 -0.84
C LYS A 42 -4.78 -6.39 -0.89
N LEU A 43 -3.56 -6.15 -0.40
CA LEU A 43 -2.93 -4.83 -0.48
C LEU A 43 -2.73 -4.38 -1.93
N LYS A 44 -2.28 -5.29 -2.80
CA LYS A 44 -2.17 -5.04 -4.25
C LYS A 44 -3.51 -4.81 -4.94
N TYR A 45 -4.58 -5.40 -4.42
CA TYR A 45 -5.93 -5.17 -4.92
C TYR A 45 -6.45 -3.79 -4.50
N TYR A 46 -6.43 -3.47 -3.21
CA TYR A 46 -7.00 -2.20 -2.73
C TYR A 46 -6.22 -0.95 -3.11
N VAL A 47 -4.90 -1.06 -3.36
CA VAL A 47 -4.13 0.07 -3.91
C VAL A 47 -4.64 0.51 -5.29
N GLN A 48 -5.31 -0.38 -6.03
CA GLN A 48 -5.93 -0.04 -7.31
C GLN A 48 -7.18 0.82 -7.15
N TYR A 49 -7.97 0.62 -6.09
CA TYR A 49 -9.05 1.54 -5.75
C TYR A 49 -8.50 2.93 -5.37
N SER A 50 -7.40 2.97 -4.60
CA SER A 50 -6.72 4.24 -4.29
C SER A 50 -6.23 4.95 -5.56
N ALA A 51 -5.69 4.21 -6.52
CA ALA A 51 -5.29 4.76 -7.81
C ALA A 51 -6.51 5.23 -8.65
N ALA A 52 -7.59 4.46 -8.62
CA ALA A 52 -8.82 4.76 -9.34
C ALA A 52 -9.52 6.03 -8.87
N ALA A 53 -9.35 6.41 -7.59
CA ALA A 53 -9.85 7.68 -7.06
C ALA A 53 -9.21 8.92 -7.72
N TYR A 54 -8.08 8.76 -8.41
CA TYR A 54 -7.45 9.85 -9.19
C TYR A 54 -7.86 9.86 -10.66
N CYS A 55 -8.59 8.86 -11.14
CA CYS A 55 -8.96 8.74 -12.55
C CYS A 55 -10.20 9.60 -12.83
N SER A 56 -10.07 10.60 -13.70
CA SER A 56 -11.13 11.59 -14.01
C SER A 56 -12.38 10.99 -14.66
N ASN A 57 -12.31 9.76 -15.15
CA ASN A 57 -13.44 9.02 -15.69
C ASN A 57 -14.27 8.31 -14.60
N ASN A 58 -13.91 8.48 -13.32
CA ASN A 58 -14.69 8.03 -12.15
C ASN A 58 -15.11 9.27 -11.32
N ASP A 59 -15.33 10.39 -12.01
CA ASP A 59 -15.76 11.67 -11.47
C ASP A 59 -16.93 12.18 -12.35
N ASP A 60 -18.02 12.61 -11.70
CA ASP A 60 -19.31 12.97 -12.32
C ASP A 60 -19.89 11.92 -13.31
N SER A 61 -19.71 10.64 -12.99
CA SER A 61 -19.97 9.47 -13.84
C SER A 61 -20.64 8.31 -13.09
N SER A 62 -21.32 8.60 -11.97
CA SER A 62 -21.98 7.58 -11.15
C SER A 62 -22.91 6.65 -11.95
N GLY A 63 -22.98 5.39 -11.54
CA GLY A 63 -23.71 4.33 -12.23
C GLY A 63 -22.89 3.63 -13.32
N THR A 64 -21.62 3.99 -13.50
CA THR A 64 -20.74 3.38 -14.50
C THR A 64 -19.64 2.51 -13.87
N PRO A 65 -19.07 1.55 -14.62
CA PRO A 65 -17.94 0.76 -14.13
C PRO A 65 -16.72 1.63 -13.82
N ILE A 66 -16.05 1.35 -12.70
CA ILE A 66 -14.75 1.95 -12.37
C ILE A 66 -13.75 1.60 -13.46
N THR A 67 -13.12 2.60 -14.05
CA THR A 67 -12.08 2.43 -15.07
C THR A 67 -10.87 3.32 -14.80
N CYS A 68 -9.72 3.02 -15.40
CA CYS A 68 -8.58 3.93 -15.44
C CYS A 68 -7.82 3.80 -16.76
N SER A 69 -7.75 4.89 -17.50
CA SER A 69 -7.06 4.94 -18.79
C SER A 69 -5.56 4.62 -18.71
N THR A 70 -4.93 4.85 -17.56
CA THR A 70 -3.52 4.54 -17.30
C THR A 70 -3.27 3.05 -17.04
N GLY A 71 -4.32 2.23 -16.90
CA GLY A 71 -4.20 0.79 -16.70
C GLY A 71 -3.67 0.38 -15.32
N ASN A 72 -3.84 1.24 -14.31
CA ASN A 72 -3.38 1.02 -12.93
C ASN A 72 -4.48 0.48 -11.99
N CYS A 73 -5.66 0.11 -12.52
CA CYS A 73 -6.71 -0.58 -11.75
C CYS A 73 -7.32 -1.84 -12.43
N PRO A 74 -6.52 -2.71 -13.07
CA PRO A 74 -7.05 -3.84 -13.86
C PRO A 74 -7.88 -4.84 -13.04
N ASP A 75 -7.53 -5.10 -11.78
CA ASP A 75 -8.26 -6.06 -10.94
C ASP A 75 -9.59 -5.47 -10.46
N VAL A 76 -9.67 -4.15 -10.24
CA VAL A 76 -10.93 -3.44 -9.94
C VAL A 76 -11.86 -3.48 -11.15
N GLN A 77 -11.32 -3.27 -12.34
CA GLN A 77 -12.07 -3.42 -13.60
C GLN A 77 -12.55 -4.87 -13.80
N ALA A 78 -11.68 -5.86 -13.52
CA ALA A 78 -12.04 -7.27 -13.60
C ALA A 78 -13.11 -7.67 -12.58
N ALA A 79 -13.14 -7.00 -11.42
CA ALA A 79 -14.19 -7.16 -10.41
C ALA A 79 -15.52 -6.50 -10.82
N ASN A 80 -15.59 -5.83 -11.97
CA ASN A 80 -16.75 -5.10 -12.46
C ASN A 80 -17.36 -4.20 -11.37
N ALA A 81 -16.49 -3.51 -10.62
CA ALA A 81 -16.91 -2.56 -9.61
C ALA A 81 -17.59 -1.37 -10.31
N VAL A 82 -18.76 -0.97 -9.81
CA VAL A 82 -19.55 0.15 -10.34
C VAL A 82 -19.57 1.26 -9.30
N SER A 83 -19.25 2.51 -9.68
CA SER A 83 -19.48 3.65 -8.79
C SER A 83 -20.98 3.86 -8.62
N VAL A 84 -21.46 3.90 -7.39
CA VAL A 84 -22.89 4.17 -7.09
C VAL A 84 -23.09 5.56 -6.50
N LEU A 85 -22.00 6.17 -6.03
CA LEU A 85 -21.93 7.55 -5.57
C LEU A 85 -20.52 8.07 -5.91
N GLU A 86 -20.46 9.29 -6.42
CA GLU A 86 -19.21 10.03 -6.62
C GLU A 86 -19.37 11.38 -5.92
N PHE A 87 -18.32 11.84 -5.26
CA PHE A 87 -18.35 13.06 -4.47
C PHE A 87 -17.18 13.95 -4.85
N ASP A 88 -17.48 15.24 -5.01
CA ASP A 88 -16.52 16.31 -5.15
C ASP A 88 -16.93 17.46 -4.21
N SER A 89 -16.13 17.67 -3.17
CA SER A 89 -16.29 18.75 -2.22
C SER A 89 -15.25 19.84 -2.47
N SER A 90 -15.53 20.68 -3.46
CA SER A 90 -14.68 21.80 -3.90
C SER A 90 -14.65 23.01 -2.95
N VAL A 91 -15.37 22.96 -1.81
CA VAL A 91 -15.61 24.16 -0.97
C VAL A 91 -14.43 24.51 -0.07
N VAL A 92 -13.87 23.55 0.68
CA VAL A 92 -12.73 23.81 1.57
C VAL A 92 -11.54 22.89 1.27
N THR A 93 -11.78 21.60 1.00
CA THR A 93 -10.68 20.63 0.92
C THR A 93 -10.41 20.04 -0.45
N ASP A 94 -11.29 20.22 -1.44
CA ASP A 94 -11.15 19.55 -2.76
C ASP A 94 -11.06 18.02 -2.59
N MET A 95 -11.81 17.51 -1.60
CA MET A 95 -11.93 16.08 -1.34
C MET A 95 -12.85 15.48 -2.38
N GLN A 96 -12.28 14.53 -3.12
CA GLN A 96 -12.95 13.79 -4.17
C GLN A 96 -12.88 12.30 -3.93
N GLY A 97 -13.78 11.54 -4.54
CA GLY A 97 -13.76 10.10 -4.47
C GLY A 97 -15.08 9.47 -4.87
N PHE A 98 -15.22 8.19 -4.56
CA PHE A 98 -16.41 7.43 -4.91
C PHE A 98 -16.72 6.32 -3.89
N LEU A 99 -17.98 5.90 -3.87
CA LEU A 99 -18.43 4.65 -3.27
C LEU A 99 -18.79 3.70 -4.42
N SER A 100 -18.23 2.50 -4.37
CA SER A 100 -18.41 1.49 -5.41
C SER A 100 -18.93 0.18 -4.84
N VAL A 101 -19.61 -0.58 -5.70
CA VAL A 101 -20.13 -1.91 -5.38
C VAL A 101 -19.62 -2.89 -6.42
N SER A 102 -19.03 -4.00 -5.97
CA SER A 102 -18.75 -5.16 -6.80
C SER A 102 -19.59 -6.34 -6.35
N THR A 103 -20.43 -6.86 -7.26
CA THR A 103 -21.20 -8.09 -7.01
C THR A 103 -20.37 -9.35 -7.25
N ILE A 104 -19.25 -9.25 -7.96
CA ILE A 104 -18.30 -10.36 -8.18
C ILE A 104 -17.52 -10.64 -6.90
N ASN A 105 -16.93 -9.59 -6.32
CA ASN A 105 -16.16 -9.71 -5.07
C ASN A 105 -17.03 -9.59 -3.81
N GLN A 106 -18.30 -9.23 -3.97
CA GLN A 106 -19.27 -9.04 -2.87
C GLN A 106 -18.80 -8.01 -1.84
N GLU A 107 -18.36 -6.85 -2.32
CA GLU A 107 -17.81 -5.79 -1.49
C GLU A 107 -18.36 -4.42 -1.85
N ILE A 108 -18.31 -3.53 -0.85
CA ILE A 108 -18.59 -2.11 -0.98
C ILE A 108 -17.31 -1.38 -0.59
N VAL A 109 -16.77 -0.57 -1.49
CA VAL A 109 -15.51 0.14 -1.28
C VAL A 109 -15.73 1.63 -1.45
N ILE A 110 -15.35 2.39 -0.42
CA ILE A 110 -15.22 3.84 -0.50
C ILE A 110 -13.74 4.20 -0.71
N ALA A 111 -13.47 4.95 -1.77
CA ALA A 111 -12.14 5.38 -2.14
C ALA A 111 -12.09 6.91 -2.13
N PHE A 112 -11.16 7.44 -1.33
CA PHE A 112 -10.87 8.87 -1.28
C PHE A 112 -9.64 9.17 -2.12
N ARG A 113 -9.73 10.18 -2.97
CA ARG A 113 -8.58 10.75 -3.67
C ARG A 113 -7.73 11.49 -2.65
N GLY A 114 -6.43 11.24 -2.63
CA GLY A 114 -5.50 12.06 -1.87
C GLY A 114 -5.24 13.40 -2.56
N SER A 115 -4.29 14.16 -2.02
CA SER A 115 -3.90 15.49 -2.49
C SER A 115 -3.43 15.48 -3.95
N SER A 116 -4.12 16.19 -4.85
CA SER A 116 -3.70 16.41 -6.26
C SER A 116 -3.37 17.88 -6.58
N SER A 117 -3.77 18.81 -5.69
CA SER A 117 -3.65 20.27 -5.85
C SER A 117 -2.87 20.89 -4.68
N ILE A 118 -2.13 21.98 -4.91
CA ILE A 118 -1.32 22.68 -3.89
C ILE A 118 -2.17 23.24 -2.72
N ARG A 119 -3.49 23.31 -2.89
CA ARG A 119 -4.44 23.67 -1.82
C ARG A 119 -4.65 22.54 -0.82
N ASN A 120 -4.62 21.27 -1.26
CA ASN A 120 -4.53 20.13 -0.36
C ASN A 120 -3.29 20.25 0.54
N PHE A 121 -2.15 20.62 -0.04
CA PHE A 121 -0.91 20.82 0.71
C PHE A 121 -0.98 21.97 1.75
N ILE A 122 -1.74 23.04 1.51
CA ILE A 122 -1.89 24.15 2.47
C ILE A 122 -2.85 23.79 3.61
N ALA A 123 -3.91 23.02 3.34
CA ALA A 123 -4.76 22.43 4.38
C ALA A 123 -4.01 21.36 5.19
N ASP A 124 -3.11 20.60 4.55
CA ASP A 124 -2.18 19.64 5.18
C ASP A 124 -1.14 20.31 6.11
N VAL A 125 -0.91 21.63 5.96
CA VAL A 125 0.04 22.42 6.77
C VAL A 125 -0.63 23.10 7.97
N ASN A 126 -1.95 23.01 8.11
CA ASN A 126 -2.63 23.41 9.34
C ASN A 126 -2.61 22.26 10.37
N PHE A 127 -1.47 22.07 11.02
CA PHE A 127 -1.18 21.04 12.03
C PHE A 127 -2.02 21.13 13.32
N ALA A 128 -3.12 21.89 13.30
CA ALA A 128 -4.05 21.98 14.40
C ALA A 128 -4.79 20.65 14.61
N TYR A 129 -5.12 20.39 15.86
CA TYR A 129 -5.87 19.21 16.28
C TYR A 129 -7.26 19.63 16.74
N VAL A 130 -8.27 18.90 16.29
CA VAL A 130 -9.67 19.06 16.71
C VAL A 130 -10.16 17.81 17.41
N ASP A 131 -11.10 17.96 18.35
CA ASP A 131 -11.72 16.83 19.01
C ASP A 131 -12.54 16.02 18.00
N PHE A 132 -12.34 14.69 17.97
CA PHE A 132 -12.94 13.83 16.94
C PHE A 132 -13.16 12.39 17.41
N GLY A 133 -14.36 11.85 17.19
CA GLY A 133 -14.68 10.42 17.32
C GLY A 133 -14.87 9.86 18.74
N CYS A 134 -14.14 10.38 19.74
CA CYS A 134 -14.25 9.93 21.14
C CYS A 134 -13.81 11.00 22.15
N SER A 135 -14.15 10.80 23.43
CA SER A 135 -13.76 11.71 24.51
C SER A 135 -12.23 11.75 24.64
N GLY A 136 -11.66 12.96 24.52
CA GLY A 136 -10.22 13.19 24.57
C GLY A 136 -9.44 12.83 23.29
N CYS A 137 -10.12 12.30 22.27
CA CYS A 137 -9.50 11.93 21.00
C CYS A 137 -9.37 13.13 20.07
N LYS A 138 -8.25 13.22 19.35
CA LYS A 138 -7.98 14.32 18.43
C LYS A 138 -7.62 13.82 17.03
N ALA A 139 -8.03 14.58 16.01
CA ALA A 139 -7.68 14.37 14.62
C ALA A 139 -7.06 15.63 14.01
N HIS A 140 -6.31 15.47 12.93
CA HIS A 140 -5.81 16.59 12.13
C HIS A 140 -6.99 17.41 11.59
N ALA A 141 -6.99 18.72 11.83
CA ALA A 141 -8.11 19.60 11.47
C ALA A 141 -8.47 19.53 9.98
N GLY A 142 -7.47 19.44 9.10
CA GLY A 142 -7.66 19.30 7.66
C GLY A 142 -8.38 18.00 7.30
N PHE A 143 -7.94 16.85 7.84
CA PHE A 143 -8.54 15.55 7.53
C PHE A 143 -9.93 15.40 8.15
N ALA A 144 -10.16 15.95 9.34
CA ALA A 144 -11.48 15.96 9.97
C ALA A 144 -12.48 16.78 9.13
N THR A 145 -12.05 17.91 8.59
CA THR A 145 -12.85 18.73 7.66
C THR A 145 -13.11 17.98 6.36
N ALA A 146 -12.06 17.42 5.75
CA ALA A 146 -12.16 16.73 4.48
C ALA A 146 -13.07 15.50 4.53
N TRP A 147 -13.08 14.77 5.65
CA TRP A 147 -14.06 13.71 5.90
C TRP A 147 -15.48 14.27 6.09
N SER A 148 -15.64 15.39 6.78
CA SER A 148 -16.95 15.93 7.15
C SER A 148 -17.72 16.53 5.97
N GLU A 149 -17.03 17.05 4.94
CA GLU A 149 -17.65 17.68 3.77
C GLU A 149 -18.58 16.73 2.98
N PRO A 150 -18.12 15.55 2.52
CA PRO A 150 -18.99 14.61 1.78
C PRO A 150 -19.81 13.69 2.70
N ARG A 151 -19.58 13.70 4.02
CA ARG A 151 -20.11 12.70 4.96
C ARG A 151 -21.62 12.50 4.92
N SER A 152 -22.41 13.56 4.72
CA SER A 152 -23.87 13.44 4.72
C SER A 152 -24.44 12.81 3.44
N ALA A 153 -23.65 12.78 2.37
CA ALA A 153 -24.02 12.18 1.10
C ALA A 153 -23.59 10.70 0.99
N ILE A 154 -22.57 10.30 1.74
CA ILE A 154 -22.06 8.92 1.87
C ILE A 154 -22.92 8.15 2.87
#